data_AF-A0A3D0S1H0-F1
#
_entry.id   AF-A0A3D0S1H0-F1
#
_cell.length_a   1.000
_cell.length_b   1.000
_cell.length_c   1.000
_cell.angle_alpha   90.00
_cell.angle_beta   90.00
_cell.angle_gamma   90.00
#
_symmetry.space_group_name_H-M   'P 1'
#
loop_
_entity.id
_entity.type
_entity.pdbx_description
1 polymer ?
#
loop_
_entity_poly.entity_id
_entity_poly.type
_entity_poly.pdbx_seq_one_letter_code
_entity_poly.pdbx_strand_id
1 'polypeptide(L)'
;MSSHREAPEISKDPVADSTDVYAFVSPDRPDTVTLIANYIPLQAPDGGPNFYEFGDDVLYEIHISNGRKAEADITYQFEFHTKIRNKDSFLYNTGPITDIHSSSWNRPQFYSVTRVENGRSRVLAKHLACPPVNVGPRSTPNYGALAAQAVHTIKGGRKVFAGQRADAFHVDLGSVFDLGALRPVNHLHLISMPDTAGVNSVQGFNVHTLALQVPKRDLTRDGKMPSGVGSGKSVVGVWATASRRKSKIWDSRAGKYVGHGPWKQVSRLGNPLFNEVIVPMAEKDLWNARPPSKDSRFAKYVDKPELAKLLPVLYPGVFPNLAAYGKKRADLNAILLTGIPRGVVPGFQNFTGPVASDMLRLNLAVPPSATENPLGLVAGDAAGFPN
;
A
#
# COMPACT_ATOMS: atom_id res chain seq x y z
N MET A 1 -5.80 6.74 1.36
CA MET A 1 -4.59 5.92 1.37
C MET A 1 -3.91 6.30 2.67
N SER A 2 -3.14 5.38 3.26
CA SER A 2 -2.95 5.33 4.71
C SER A 2 -2.24 6.58 5.25
N SER A 3 -2.47 6.90 6.52
CA SER A 3 -1.52 7.71 7.26
C SER A 3 -0.30 6.84 7.51
N HIS A 4 0.78 7.30 6.96
CA HIS A 4 2.17 7.19 7.32
C HIS A 4 2.34 7.19 8.85
N ARG A 5 2.14 6.04 9.53
CA ARG A 5 2.01 5.82 11.01
C ARG A 5 0.57 5.71 11.55
N GLU A 6 -0.21 4.83 10.96
CA GLU A 6 -1.62 4.52 11.19
C GLU A 6 -1.99 3.94 12.55
N ALA A 7 -1.04 3.30 13.24
CA ALA A 7 -1.23 2.67 14.54
C ALA A 7 -0.11 3.02 15.56
N PRO A 8 -0.37 2.93 16.88
CA PRO A 8 0.63 3.24 17.89
C PRO A 8 1.95 2.45 17.76
N GLU A 9 1.90 1.15 17.49
CA GLU A 9 3.13 0.33 17.48
C GLU A 9 3.93 0.49 16.19
N ILE A 10 3.25 0.52 15.05
CA ILE A 10 3.91 0.71 13.75
C ILE A 10 4.49 2.12 13.58
N SER A 11 3.94 3.11 14.29
CA SER A 11 4.51 4.47 14.35
C SER A 11 5.96 4.50 14.87
N LYS A 12 6.42 3.42 15.49
CA LYS A 12 7.76 3.22 16.07
C LYS A 12 8.61 2.23 15.24
N ASP A 13 8.08 1.67 14.15
CA ASP A 13 8.75 0.72 13.26
C ASP A 13 8.65 1.18 11.78
N PRO A 14 9.42 2.22 11.39
CA PRO A 14 9.23 2.92 10.12
C PRO A 14 9.46 2.06 8.88
N VAL A 15 10.28 0.99 8.97
CA VAL A 15 10.54 0.12 7.81
C VAL A 15 9.41 -0.89 7.56
N ALA A 16 8.54 -1.12 8.55
CA ALA A 16 7.36 -1.97 8.43
C ALA A 16 6.07 -1.17 8.18
N ASP A 17 6.12 0.15 8.29
CA ASP A 17 5.00 1.08 8.10
C ASP A 17 4.55 1.08 6.63
N SER A 18 3.36 0.53 6.37
CA SER A 18 2.76 0.47 5.03
C SER A 18 1.92 1.71 4.76
N THR A 19 2.12 2.35 3.61
CA THR A 19 1.42 3.59 3.27
C THR A 19 0.28 3.35 2.28
N ASP A 20 0.49 2.50 1.26
CA ASP A 20 -0.48 2.36 0.17
C ASP A 20 -0.45 1.00 -0.50
N VAL A 21 -1.60 0.57 -1.01
CA VAL A 21 -1.71 -0.55 -1.93
C VAL A 21 -2.46 -0.09 -3.17
N TYR A 22 -1.93 -0.48 -4.34
CA TYR A 22 -2.57 -0.25 -5.62
C TYR A 22 -2.65 -1.56 -6.40
N ALA A 23 -3.74 -1.74 -7.12
CA ALA A 23 -3.93 -2.84 -8.04
C ALA A 23 -4.73 -2.32 -9.24
N PHE A 24 -4.19 -2.47 -10.44
CA PHE A 24 -4.86 -2.03 -11.66
C PHE A 24 -4.42 -2.86 -12.85
N VAL A 25 -5.30 -3.02 -13.84
CA VAL A 25 -4.92 -3.58 -15.14
C VAL A 25 -3.91 -2.63 -15.78
N SER A 26 -2.74 -3.16 -16.15
CA SER A 26 -1.62 -2.33 -16.60
C SER A 26 -1.95 -1.61 -17.92
N PRO A 27 -1.93 -0.26 -17.99
CA PRO A 27 -2.22 0.48 -19.22
C PRO A 27 -1.23 0.18 -20.35
N ASP A 28 0.05 -0.01 -20.01
CA ASP A 28 1.14 -0.32 -20.93
C ASP A 28 1.11 -1.77 -21.45
N ARG A 29 0.45 -2.67 -20.72
CA ARG A 29 0.35 -4.10 -21.06
C ARG A 29 -1.00 -4.68 -20.55
N PRO A 30 -2.13 -4.45 -21.25
CA PRO A 30 -3.46 -4.76 -20.70
C PRO A 30 -3.78 -6.25 -20.44
N ASP A 31 -2.92 -7.18 -20.84
CA ASP A 31 -2.99 -8.59 -20.44
C ASP A 31 -2.34 -8.87 -19.06
N THR A 32 -1.79 -7.84 -18.40
CA THR A 32 -1.22 -7.88 -17.05
C THR A 32 -1.98 -7.03 -16.05
N VAL A 33 -1.59 -7.18 -14.79
CA VAL A 33 -1.95 -6.35 -13.65
C VAL A 33 -0.67 -5.82 -13.03
N THR A 34 -0.69 -4.54 -12.65
CA THR A 34 0.33 -3.93 -11.81
C THR A 34 -0.17 -3.92 -10.38
N LEU A 35 0.57 -4.57 -9.49
CA LEU A 35 0.36 -4.59 -8.05
C LEU A 35 1.45 -3.76 -7.40
N ILE A 36 1.07 -2.87 -6.49
CA ILE A 36 2.00 -1.98 -5.81
C ILE A 36 1.72 -2.00 -4.31
N ALA A 37 2.77 -2.08 -3.51
CA ALA A 37 2.74 -1.85 -2.06
C ALA A 37 3.82 -0.83 -1.69
N ASN A 38 3.42 0.25 -1.02
CA ASN A 38 4.32 1.29 -0.55
C ASN A 38 4.56 1.17 0.95
N TYR A 39 5.78 1.51 1.36
CA TYR A 39 6.25 1.50 2.73
C TYR A 39 7.15 2.70 3.00
N ILE A 40 7.48 2.92 4.26
CA ILE A 40 8.46 3.93 4.70
C ILE A 40 7.99 5.32 4.26
N PRO A 41 7.09 5.93 5.01
CA PRO A 41 6.51 7.21 4.63
C PRO A 41 7.45 8.41 4.62
N LEU A 42 7.02 9.50 3.98
CA LEU A 42 7.54 10.87 4.16
C LEU A 42 9.06 10.98 4.06
N GLN A 43 9.65 10.33 3.06
CA GLN A 43 11.10 10.28 2.91
C GLN A 43 11.64 11.60 2.34
N ALA A 44 12.40 12.30 3.17
CA ALA A 44 13.09 13.53 2.78
C ALA A 44 14.51 13.24 2.24
N PRO A 45 14.97 13.90 1.18
CA PRO A 45 16.28 13.61 0.57
C PRO A 45 17.47 13.87 1.50
N ASP A 46 17.30 14.72 2.52
CA ASP A 46 18.32 15.15 3.48
C ASP A 46 18.36 14.31 4.77
N GLY A 47 17.67 13.16 4.82
CA GLY A 47 17.60 12.26 5.99
C GLY A 47 18.88 11.47 6.32
N GLY A 48 20.06 11.93 5.90
CA GLY A 48 21.36 11.25 6.13
C GLY A 48 21.84 11.33 7.59
N PRO A 49 23.00 10.71 7.93
CA PRO A 49 23.95 10.00 7.06
C PRO A 49 23.55 8.56 6.73
N ASN A 50 22.44 8.05 7.29
CA ASN A 50 21.85 6.75 6.92
C ASN A 50 20.51 7.01 6.24
N PHE A 51 20.40 6.62 4.98
CA PHE A 51 19.20 6.87 4.19
C PHE A 51 18.20 5.71 4.29
N TYR A 52 17.00 5.94 3.79
CA TYR A 52 15.91 4.97 3.79
C TYR A 52 16.25 3.71 2.99
N GLU A 53 15.89 2.55 3.54
CA GLU A 53 16.05 1.24 2.90
C GLU A 53 14.96 0.29 3.42
N PHE A 54 14.59 -0.72 2.64
CA PHE A 54 13.73 -1.80 3.17
C PHE A 54 14.46 -2.53 4.31
N GLY A 55 13.71 -3.01 5.31
CA GLY A 55 14.31 -3.72 6.43
C GLY A 55 14.75 -5.13 6.05
N ASP A 56 16.02 -5.46 6.31
CA ASP A 56 16.58 -6.82 6.17
C ASP A 56 15.90 -7.85 7.12
N ASP A 57 15.18 -7.38 8.15
CA ASP A 57 14.44 -8.19 9.12
C ASP A 57 12.91 -8.09 8.98
N VAL A 58 12.41 -7.59 7.84
CA VAL A 58 10.99 -7.60 7.47
C VAL A 58 10.76 -8.62 6.35
N LEU A 59 9.68 -9.39 6.46
CA LEU A 59 9.09 -10.08 5.32
C LEU A 59 7.96 -9.24 4.76
N TYR A 60 8.12 -8.72 3.55
CA TYR A 60 7.09 -7.95 2.85
C TYR A 60 6.31 -8.85 1.91
N GLU A 61 4.99 -8.72 1.88
CA GLU A 61 4.14 -9.61 1.10
C GLU A 61 3.02 -8.83 0.40
N ILE A 62 2.77 -9.14 -0.87
CA ILE A 62 1.54 -8.77 -1.58
C ILE A 62 0.71 -10.04 -1.73
N HIS A 63 -0.50 -10.02 -1.17
CA HIS A 63 -1.42 -11.16 -1.16
C HIS A 63 -2.56 -10.97 -2.15
N ILE A 64 -3.02 -12.08 -2.71
CA ILE A 64 -4.14 -12.13 -3.64
C ILE A 64 -5.12 -13.21 -3.18
N SER A 65 -6.38 -12.81 -3.02
CA SER A 65 -7.54 -13.67 -2.75
C SER A 65 -8.37 -13.78 -4.03
N ASN A 66 -8.44 -14.98 -4.60
CA ASN A 66 -9.26 -15.33 -5.77
C ASN A 66 -10.29 -16.44 -5.46
N GLY A 67 -10.32 -16.93 -4.21
CA GLY A 67 -11.18 -18.00 -3.71
C GLY A 67 -12.47 -17.54 -3.02
N ARG A 68 -12.72 -16.23 -2.92
CA ARG A 68 -13.90 -15.62 -2.26
C ARG A 68 -14.01 -15.83 -0.74
N LYS A 69 -12.87 -16.11 -0.08
CA LYS A 69 -12.80 -16.39 1.37
C LYS A 69 -12.04 -15.34 2.17
N ALA A 70 -11.52 -14.30 1.52
CA ALA A 70 -10.62 -13.31 2.13
C ALA A 70 -9.35 -13.92 2.75
N GLU A 71 -8.86 -15.00 2.15
CA GLU A 71 -7.61 -15.67 2.50
C GLU A 71 -6.64 -15.58 1.30
N ALA A 72 -5.33 -15.64 1.57
CA ALA A 72 -4.34 -15.55 0.51
C ALA A 72 -4.28 -16.88 -0.26
N ASP A 73 -4.72 -16.86 -1.51
CA ASP A 73 -4.55 -17.99 -2.44
C ASP A 73 -3.16 -17.93 -3.10
N ILE A 74 -2.69 -16.70 -3.36
CA ILE A 74 -1.37 -16.39 -3.93
C ILE A 74 -0.71 -15.32 -3.07
N THR A 75 0.60 -15.42 -2.87
CA THR A 75 1.40 -14.41 -2.19
C THR A 75 2.72 -14.21 -2.93
N TYR A 76 3.10 -12.96 -3.14
CA TYR A 76 4.44 -12.58 -3.60
C TYR A 76 5.21 -12.00 -2.43
N GLN A 77 6.28 -12.69 -2.04
CA GLN A 77 7.15 -12.37 -0.92
C GLN A 77 8.41 -11.66 -1.41
N PHE A 78 8.80 -10.62 -0.69
CA PHE A 78 10.00 -9.84 -0.92
C PHE A 78 10.86 -9.87 0.34
N GLU A 79 12.10 -10.33 0.19
CA GLU A 79 13.10 -10.39 1.26
C GLU A 79 14.34 -9.64 0.81
N PHE A 80 14.82 -8.73 1.66
CA PHE A 80 15.89 -7.78 1.36
C PHE A 80 17.19 -8.16 2.06
N HIS A 81 18.29 -7.77 1.44
CA HIS A 81 19.63 -7.89 2.00
C HIS A 81 20.49 -6.70 1.59
N THR A 82 21.02 -6.02 2.59
CA THR A 82 21.86 -4.84 2.44
C THR A 82 23.33 -5.18 2.62
N LYS A 83 24.19 -4.61 1.77
CA LYS A 83 25.64 -4.74 1.88
C LYS A 83 26.28 -3.40 2.23
N ILE A 84 27.42 -3.47 2.91
CA ILE A 84 28.36 -2.36 3.07
C ILE A 84 29.64 -2.76 2.34
N ARG A 85 30.03 -2.01 1.32
CA ARG A 85 31.20 -2.34 0.47
C ARG A 85 32.52 -1.91 1.12
N ASN A 86 32.57 -0.67 1.59
CA ASN A 86 33.64 -0.07 2.36
C ASN A 86 33.20 0.07 3.82
N LYS A 87 33.72 -0.80 4.68
CA LYS A 87 33.40 -0.85 6.12
C LYS A 87 34.11 0.23 6.93
N ASP A 88 35.12 0.89 6.35
CA ASP A 88 35.94 1.90 7.00
C ASP A 88 35.43 3.33 6.73
N SER A 89 34.29 3.47 6.01
CA SER A 89 33.68 4.76 5.69
C SER A 89 32.26 4.86 6.25
N PHE A 90 31.94 6.00 6.85
CA PHE A 90 30.57 6.36 7.23
C PHE A 90 29.72 6.85 6.05
N LEU A 91 30.33 7.09 4.88
CA LEU A 91 29.66 7.68 3.72
C LEU A 91 28.77 6.65 3.02
N TYR A 92 27.57 7.08 2.64
CA TYR A 92 26.68 6.32 1.76
C TYR A 92 27.26 6.14 0.35
N ASN A 93 28.00 7.14 -0.13
CA ASN A 93 28.72 7.11 -1.39
C ASN A 93 29.98 7.98 -1.33
N THR A 94 31.05 7.53 -1.98
CA THR A 94 32.35 8.25 -2.03
C THR A 94 32.50 9.14 -3.27
N GLY A 95 31.49 9.16 -4.13
CA GLY A 95 31.39 9.98 -5.34
C GLY A 95 30.01 9.82 -5.98
N PRO A 96 29.73 10.48 -7.12
CA PRO A 96 28.45 10.34 -7.80
C PRO A 96 28.12 8.87 -8.12
N ILE A 97 26.86 8.50 -7.97
CA ILE A 97 26.30 7.21 -8.38
C ILE A 97 25.61 7.44 -9.72
N THR A 98 26.19 6.92 -10.80
CA THR A 98 25.66 7.07 -12.17
C THR A 98 25.11 5.76 -12.74
N ASP A 99 25.37 4.66 -12.03
CA ASP A 99 24.91 3.30 -12.34
C ASP A 99 24.61 2.52 -11.04
N ILE A 100 23.62 1.61 -11.04
CA ILE A 100 23.27 0.79 -9.87
C ILE A 100 24.41 -0.16 -9.41
N HIS A 101 25.44 -0.34 -10.23
CA HIS A 101 26.66 -1.08 -9.88
C HIS A 101 27.86 -0.17 -9.61
N SER A 102 27.70 1.16 -9.58
CA SER A 102 28.79 2.11 -9.33
C SER A 102 29.63 1.72 -8.11
N SER A 103 30.95 1.70 -8.27
CA SER A 103 31.89 1.42 -7.17
C SER A 103 31.85 2.50 -6.08
N SER A 104 31.41 3.71 -6.42
CA SER A 104 31.19 4.83 -5.50
C SER A 104 30.03 4.62 -4.54
N TRP A 105 29.09 3.71 -4.82
CA TRP A 105 27.97 3.42 -3.94
C TRP A 105 28.37 2.42 -2.85
N ASN A 106 28.35 2.85 -1.59
CA ASN A 106 28.82 2.05 -0.46
C ASN A 106 27.77 1.08 0.08
N ARG A 107 26.48 1.41 -0.06
CA ARG A 107 25.38 0.72 0.61
C ARG A 107 24.32 0.14 -0.35
N PRO A 108 24.68 -0.80 -1.25
CA PRO A 108 23.71 -1.41 -2.14
C PRO A 108 22.78 -2.39 -1.41
N GLN A 109 21.51 -2.36 -1.78
CA GLN A 109 20.50 -3.30 -1.32
C GLN A 109 20.02 -4.20 -2.47
N PHE A 110 19.81 -5.46 -2.16
CA PHE A 110 19.31 -6.48 -3.08
C PHE A 110 18.09 -7.18 -2.50
N TYR A 111 17.29 -7.81 -3.35
CA TYR A 111 16.13 -8.56 -2.92
C TYR A 111 15.90 -9.85 -3.72
N SER A 112 15.03 -10.68 -3.17
CA SER A 112 14.48 -11.86 -3.86
C SER A 112 12.97 -11.76 -3.94
N VAL A 113 12.39 -12.44 -4.93
CA VAL A 113 10.94 -12.54 -5.10
C VAL A 113 10.57 -14.01 -5.07
N THR A 114 9.68 -14.36 -4.15
CA THR A 114 9.17 -15.73 -3.98
C THR A 114 7.66 -15.72 -4.14
N ARG A 115 7.12 -16.64 -4.95
CA ARG A 115 5.68 -16.86 -5.07
C ARG A 115 5.27 -18.03 -4.20
N VAL A 116 4.31 -17.83 -3.33
CA VAL A 116 3.64 -18.87 -2.54
C VAL A 116 2.23 -19.05 -3.08
N GLU A 117 1.86 -20.28 -3.40
CA GLU A 117 0.51 -20.63 -3.87
C GLU A 117 0.14 -22.03 -3.39
N ASN A 118 -1.02 -22.17 -2.75
CA ASN A 118 -1.51 -23.45 -2.21
C ASN A 118 -0.46 -24.15 -1.32
N GLY A 119 0.23 -23.39 -0.46
CA GLY A 119 1.30 -23.87 0.42
C GLY A 119 2.63 -24.20 -0.27
N ARG A 120 2.72 -24.10 -1.61
CA ARG A 120 3.95 -24.35 -2.35
C ARG A 120 4.69 -23.04 -2.58
N SER A 121 5.95 -23.01 -2.16
CA SER A 121 6.84 -21.87 -2.36
C SER A 121 7.72 -22.08 -3.60
N ARG A 122 7.85 -21.04 -4.43
CA ARG A 122 8.70 -21.02 -5.61
C ARG A 122 9.41 -19.68 -5.72
N VAL A 123 10.74 -19.72 -5.58
CA VAL A 123 11.59 -18.57 -5.89
C VAL A 123 11.45 -18.21 -7.38
N LEU A 124 11.11 -16.96 -7.67
CA LEU A 124 11.00 -16.42 -9.03
C LEU A 124 12.29 -15.74 -9.47
N ALA A 125 12.97 -15.05 -8.56
CA ALA A 125 14.24 -14.37 -8.78
C ALA A 125 14.99 -14.14 -7.46
N LYS A 126 16.31 -13.99 -7.55
CA LYS A 126 17.21 -13.65 -6.42
C LYS A 126 18.20 -12.59 -6.89
N HIS A 127 18.75 -11.87 -5.92
CA HIS A 127 19.83 -10.91 -6.14
C HIS A 127 19.46 -9.78 -7.11
N LEU A 128 18.19 -9.35 -7.09
CA LEU A 128 17.72 -8.20 -7.83
C LEU A 128 18.20 -6.94 -7.12
N ALA A 129 18.80 -6.00 -7.84
CA ALA A 129 19.28 -4.75 -7.25
C ALA A 129 18.14 -3.74 -7.04
N CYS A 130 18.11 -3.09 -5.87
CA CYS A 130 17.38 -1.85 -5.68
C CYS A 130 18.17 -0.69 -6.33
N PRO A 131 17.54 0.44 -6.71
CA PRO A 131 18.29 1.66 -6.97
C PRO A 131 18.84 2.24 -5.65
N PRO A 132 19.83 3.13 -5.67
CA PRO A 132 20.16 3.96 -4.50
C PRO A 132 18.97 4.88 -4.15
N VAL A 133 18.95 5.52 -2.98
CA VAL A 133 18.01 6.62 -2.71
C VAL A 133 18.38 7.91 -3.44
N ASN A 134 17.40 8.76 -3.72
CA ASN A 134 17.58 10.09 -4.27
C ASN A 134 18.02 11.09 -3.20
N VAL A 135 19.32 11.13 -2.93
CA VAL A 135 19.93 12.01 -1.91
C VAL A 135 20.03 13.46 -2.39
N GLY A 136 20.36 13.65 -3.67
CA GLY A 136 20.58 14.97 -4.24
C GLY A 136 21.59 14.98 -5.39
N PRO A 137 21.77 16.13 -6.06
CA PRO A 137 22.45 16.21 -7.36
C PRO A 137 23.92 15.79 -7.34
N ARG A 138 24.60 15.81 -6.18
CA ARG A 138 25.99 15.36 -6.06
C ARG A 138 26.11 13.83 -5.96
N SER A 139 25.15 13.17 -5.31
CA SER A 139 25.18 11.73 -5.08
C SER A 139 24.40 10.96 -6.13
N THR A 140 23.22 11.44 -6.50
CA THR A 140 22.31 10.81 -7.48
C THR A 140 21.88 11.83 -8.54
N PRO A 141 22.80 12.27 -9.41
CA PRO A 141 22.53 13.33 -10.40
C PRO A 141 21.41 12.98 -11.39
N ASN A 142 21.16 11.69 -11.64
CA ASN A 142 20.08 11.23 -12.50
C ASN A 142 19.37 10.03 -11.87
N TYR A 143 18.51 10.31 -10.88
CA TYR A 143 17.74 9.26 -10.20
C TYR A 143 16.84 8.46 -11.15
N GLY A 144 16.24 9.11 -12.16
CA GLY A 144 15.37 8.44 -13.13
C GLY A 144 16.08 7.31 -13.89
N ALA A 145 17.32 7.52 -14.31
CA ALA A 145 18.12 6.50 -14.98
C ALA A 145 18.44 5.32 -14.04
N LEU A 146 18.85 5.61 -12.80
CA LEU A 146 19.15 4.60 -11.78
C LEU A 146 17.91 3.75 -11.44
N ALA A 147 16.77 4.42 -11.29
CA ALA A 147 15.47 3.81 -11.06
C ALA A 147 15.05 2.88 -12.21
N ALA A 148 15.33 3.25 -13.46
CA ALA A 148 15.03 2.43 -14.64
C ALA A 148 15.92 1.18 -14.72
N GLN A 149 17.21 1.29 -14.38
CA GLN A 149 18.13 0.14 -14.32
C GLN A 149 17.70 -0.90 -13.27
N ALA A 150 16.97 -0.49 -12.23
CA ALA A 150 16.45 -1.36 -11.19
C ALA A 150 15.08 -2.00 -11.51
N VAL A 151 14.57 -1.83 -12.74
CA VAL A 151 13.38 -2.56 -13.21
C VAL A 151 13.82 -3.91 -13.81
N HIS A 152 13.45 -5.00 -13.15
CA HIS A 152 13.90 -6.33 -13.51
C HIS A 152 12.78 -7.12 -14.21
N THR A 153 13.10 -7.73 -15.35
CA THR A 153 12.24 -8.78 -15.93
C THR A 153 12.56 -10.11 -15.26
N ILE A 154 11.55 -10.78 -14.72
CA ILE A 154 11.70 -12.07 -14.03
C ILE A 154 10.87 -13.15 -14.72
N LYS A 155 11.15 -14.42 -14.37
CA LYS A 155 10.56 -15.59 -15.04
C LYS A 155 9.03 -15.50 -15.12
N GLY A 156 8.47 -15.93 -16.26
CA GLY A 156 7.03 -16.05 -16.48
C GLY A 156 6.33 -14.76 -16.92
N GLY A 157 7.04 -13.87 -17.63
CA GLY A 157 6.45 -12.65 -18.21
C GLY A 157 6.11 -11.60 -17.17
N ARG A 158 6.90 -11.52 -16.09
CA ARG A 158 6.69 -10.59 -14.97
C ARG A 158 7.76 -9.51 -14.98
N LYS A 159 7.43 -8.33 -14.49
CA LYS A 159 8.39 -7.26 -14.18
C LYS A 159 8.27 -6.87 -12.72
N VAL A 160 9.39 -6.53 -12.10
CA VAL A 160 9.43 -6.15 -10.70
C VAL A 160 10.38 -4.97 -10.49
N PHE A 161 10.03 -4.13 -9.53
CA PHE A 161 10.83 -3.01 -9.05
C PHE A 161 10.70 -2.93 -7.52
N ALA A 162 11.80 -2.63 -6.83
CA ALA A 162 11.80 -2.32 -5.41
C ALA A 162 12.74 -1.13 -5.15
N GLY A 163 12.21 -0.04 -4.61
CA GLY A 163 13.01 1.14 -4.27
C GLY A 163 12.20 2.43 -4.17
N GLN A 164 12.88 3.55 -4.06
CA GLN A 164 12.24 4.84 -3.78
C GLN A 164 11.42 5.37 -4.98
N ARG A 165 10.22 5.90 -4.73
CA ARG A 165 9.40 6.64 -5.70
C ARG A 165 8.73 7.81 -5.02
N ALA A 166 8.40 8.84 -5.79
CA ALA A 166 7.55 9.91 -5.30
C ALA A 166 6.23 9.33 -4.80
N ASP A 167 5.73 9.84 -3.68
CA ASP A 167 4.42 9.44 -3.19
C ASP A 167 3.34 9.91 -4.18
N ALA A 168 2.58 8.96 -4.71
CA ALA A 168 1.52 9.24 -5.69
C ALA A 168 0.20 9.63 -5.02
N PHE A 169 0.12 9.54 -3.69
CA PHE A 169 -1.11 9.83 -2.97
C PHE A 169 -1.35 11.34 -2.81
N HIS A 170 -2.61 11.68 -2.51
CA HIS A 170 -3.08 13.05 -2.31
C HIS A 170 -3.87 13.09 -1.02
N VAL A 171 -3.32 13.77 -0.01
CA VAL A 171 -3.96 13.86 1.30
C VAL A 171 -3.53 15.12 2.04
N ASP A 172 -4.49 15.78 2.69
CA ASP A 172 -4.22 16.89 3.58
C ASP A 172 -4.12 16.38 5.03
N LEU A 173 -2.98 15.78 5.37
CA LEU A 173 -2.73 15.20 6.69
C LEU A 173 -2.87 16.26 7.78
N GLY A 174 -2.28 17.44 7.54
CA GLY A 174 -2.29 18.54 8.50
C GLY A 174 -3.68 19.09 8.78
N SER A 175 -4.59 19.04 7.81
CA SER A 175 -5.98 19.46 8.01
C SER A 175 -6.84 18.34 8.61
N VAL A 176 -6.83 17.15 8.01
CA VAL A 176 -7.72 16.05 8.43
C VAL A 176 -7.39 15.55 9.83
N PHE A 177 -6.10 15.47 10.19
CA PHE A 177 -5.69 15.02 11.54
C PHE A 177 -5.58 16.16 12.56
N ASP A 178 -5.79 17.41 12.14
CA ASP A 178 -6.06 18.54 13.04
C ASP A 178 -7.58 18.67 13.23
N LEU A 179 -8.11 17.79 14.08
CA LEU A 179 -9.52 17.75 14.48
C LEU A 179 -10.54 17.65 13.34
N GLY A 180 -10.18 17.00 12.21
CA GLY A 180 -11.11 16.82 11.10
C GLY A 180 -11.41 18.11 10.34
N ALA A 181 -10.50 19.09 10.37
CA ALA A 181 -10.63 20.32 9.60
C ALA A 181 -10.63 20.02 8.09
N LEU A 182 -11.68 20.46 7.40
CA LEU A 182 -11.93 20.34 5.98
C LEU A 182 -11.69 21.69 5.28
N ARG A 183 -10.78 21.69 4.30
CA ARG A 183 -10.51 22.83 3.42
C ARG A 183 -11.31 22.74 2.12
N PRO A 184 -11.73 23.87 1.51
CA PRO A 184 -11.58 25.25 1.98
C PRO A 184 -12.84 25.72 2.74
N VAL A 185 -13.32 24.97 3.74
CA VAL A 185 -14.54 25.30 4.50
C VAL A 185 -14.26 25.42 6.00
N ASN A 186 -13.01 25.72 6.39
CA ASN A 186 -12.60 25.81 7.78
C ASN A 186 -13.34 26.90 8.56
N HIS A 187 -13.82 27.94 7.88
CA HIS A 187 -14.65 28.96 8.52
C HIS A 187 -15.96 28.39 9.09
N LEU A 188 -16.46 27.27 8.54
CA LEU A 188 -17.66 26.56 9.00
C LEU A 188 -17.39 25.54 10.11
N HIS A 189 -16.12 25.32 10.45
CA HIS A 189 -15.74 24.42 11.54
C HIS A 189 -16.12 25.05 12.90
N LEU A 190 -16.44 24.22 13.90
CA LEU A 190 -16.82 24.63 15.25
C LEU A 190 -15.74 25.51 15.91
N ILE A 191 -14.48 25.18 15.64
CA ILE A 191 -13.32 26.04 15.91
C ILE A 191 -12.96 26.72 14.59
N SER A 192 -13.59 27.87 14.33
CA SER A 192 -13.50 28.57 13.06
C SER A 192 -12.10 29.13 12.83
N MET A 193 -11.56 28.89 11.63
CA MET A 193 -10.27 29.41 11.15
C MET A 193 -10.42 29.93 9.72
N PRO A 194 -9.55 30.85 9.25
CA PRO A 194 -9.59 31.31 7.87
C PRO A 194 -9.50 30.16 6.87
N ASP A 195 -10.23 30.28 5.76
CA ASP A 195 -10.14 29.31 4.68
C ASP A 195 -8.76 29.33 4.05
N THR A 196 -8.29 28.13 3.73
CA THR A 196 -7.02 27.88 3.05
C THR A 196 -7.26 26.84 1.96
N ALA A 197 -6.46 26.88 0.90
CA ALA A 197 -6.49 25.85 -0.12
C ALA A 197 -6.07 24.49 0.47
N GLY A 198 -6.62 23.40 -0.06
CA GLY A 198 -6.17 22.06 0.31
C GLY A 198 -4.69 21.86 0.02
N VAL A 199 -3.99 21.19 0.92
CA VAL A 199 -2.55 20.92 0.82
C VAL A 199 -2.33 19.44 0.60
N ASN A 200 -1.62 19.07 -0.47
CA ASN A 200 -1.12 17.70 -0.59
C ASN A 200 0.12 17.53 0.31
N SER A 201 -0.09 17.01 1.51
CA SER A 201 0.93 16.88 2.56
C SER A 201 2.08 15.93 2.19
N VAL A 202 1.86 15.00 1.25
CA VAL A 202 2.89 14.06 0.80
C VAL A 202 3.60 14.53 -0.47
N GLN A 203 3.20 15.67 -1.03
CA GLN A 203 3.85 16.25 -2.20
C GLN A 203 5.32 16.59 -1.90
N GLY A 204 6.22 16.13 -2.77
CA GLY A 204 7.66 16.36 -2.62
C GLY A 204 8.37 15.33 -1.73
N PHE A 205 7.63 14.42 -1.10
CA PHE A 205 8.20 13.30 -0.36
C PHE A 205 8.21 12.02 -1.20
N ASN A 206 9.10 11.10 -0.83
CA ASN A 206 9.13 9.76 -1.40
C ASN A 206 8.60 8.70 -0.43
N VAL A 207 8.30 7.54 -1.00
CA VAL A 207 8.01 6.27 -0.33
C VAL A 207 8.91 5.19 -0.93
N HIS A 208 9.01 4.05 -0.25
CA HIS A 208 9.67 2.85 -0.76
C HIS A 208 8.60 1.95 -1.38
N THR A 209 8.72 1.69 -2.68
CA THR A 209 7.71 1.01 -3.49
C THR A 209 8.16 -0.40 -3.84
N LEU A 210 7.30 -1.38 -3.59
CA LEU A 210 7.32 -2.70 -4.22
C LEU A 210 6.32 -2.69 -5.37
N ALA A 211 6.79 -2.80 -6.62
CA ALA A 211 5.91 -2.85 -7.79
C ALA A 211 6.13 -4.16 -8.55
N LEU A 212 5.04 -4.83 -8.91
CA LEU A 212 5.03 -6.11 -9.59
C LEU A 212 3.98 -6.10 -10.72
N GLN A 213 4.43 -6.21 -11.96
CA GLN A 213 3.57 -6.42 -13.13
C GLN A 213 3.50 -7.93 -13.43
N VAL A 214 2.31 -8.52 -13.38
CA VAL A 214 2.10 -9.96 -13.62
C VAL A 214 1.00 -10.23 -14.65
N PRO A 215 1.10 -11.30 -15.44
CA PRO A 215 -0.01 -11.76 -16.29
C PRO A 215 -1.31 -11.94 -15.49
N LYS A 216 -2.46 -11.51 -16.03
CA LYS A 216 -3.78 -11.70 -15.36
C LYS A 216 -4.03 -13.15 -14.94
N ARG A 217 -3.60 -14.10 -15.79
CA ARG A 217 -3.71 -15.54 -15.54
C ARG A 217 -2.99 -16.01 -14.27
N ASP A 218 -1.99 -15.27 -13.79
CA ASP A 218 -1.30 -15.60 -12.54
C ASP A 218 -2.18 -15.39 -11.31
N LEU A 219 -3.18 -14.52 -11.44
CA LEU A 219 -4.03 -14.06 -10.34
C LEU A 219 -5.40 -14.75 -10.35
N THR A 220 -5.85 -15.23 -11.50
CA THR A 220 -7.11 -15.97 -11.64
C THR A 220 -6.99 -17.39 -11.11
N ARG A 221 -8.02 -17.85 -10.39
CA ARG A 221 -8.07 -19.18 -9.78
C ARG A 221 -7.91 -20.35 -10.77
N ASP A 222 -8.41 -20.20 -11.99
CA ASP A 222 -8.36 -21.24 -13.03
C ASP A 222 -7.20 -21.05 -14.03
N GLY A 223 -6.31 -20.08 -13.80
CA GLY A 223 -5.17 -19.81 -14.67
C GLY A 223 -5.54 -19.33 -16.07
N LYS A 224 -6.77 -18.81 -16.27
CA LYS A 224 -7.29 -18.36 -17.56
C LYS A 224 -7.41 -16.84 -17.60
N MET A 225 -7.45 -16.28 -18.81
CA MET A 225 -7.77 -14.87 -18.95
C MET A 225 -9.22 -14.61 -18.49
N PRO A 226 -9.48 -13.53 -17.73
CA PRO A 226 -10.83 -13.13 -17.33
C PRO A 226 -11.75 -12.98 -18.54
N SER A 227 -12.94 -13.59 -18.47
CA SER A 227 -13.86 -13.67 -19.62
C SER A 227 -14.85 -12.51 -19.70
N GLY A 228 -14.97 -11.66 -18.67
CA GLY A 228 -15.86 -10.52 -18.66
C GLY A 228 -16.12 -9.93 -17.27
N VAL A 229 -16.54 -8.67 -17.22
CA VAL A 229 -16.72 -7.89 -15.98
C VAL A 229 -17.76 -8.53 -15.05
N GLY A 230 -18.85 -9.08 -15.59
CA GLY A 230 -19.92 -9.70 -14.79
C GLY A 230 -19.56 -11.06 -14.16
N SER A 231 -18.39 -11.63 -14.44
CA SER A 231 -17.96 -12.92 -13.88
C SER A 231 -17.27 -12.72 -12.53
N GLY A 232 -17.74 -13.42 -11.49
CA GLY A 232 -17.09 -13.43 -10.18
C GLY A 232 -15.67 -14.03 -10.19
N LYS A 233 -15.28 -14.75 -11.26
CA LYS A 233 -13.90 -15.24 -11.44
C LYS A 233 -12.93 -14.15 -11.94
N SER A 234 -13.46 -13.02 -12.41
CA SER A 234 -12.68 -11.88 -12.87
C SER A 234 -12.25 -10.97 -11.74
N VAL A 235 -12.71 -11.21 -10.50
CA VAL A 235 -12.45 -10.33 -9.37
C VAL A 235 -11.45 -10.97 -8.41
N VAL A 236 -10.47 -10.20 -7.99
CA VAL A 236 -9.53 -10.57 -6.92
C VAL A 236 -9.56 -9.54 -5.79
N GLY A 237 -9.24 -9.97 -4.58
CA GLY A 237 -8.88 -9.07 -3.48
C GLY A 237 -7.36 -9.02 -3.32
N VAL A 238 -6.83 -7.84 -3.02
CA VAL A 238 -5.41 -7.54 -2.88
C VAL A 238 -5.18 -6.79 -1.58
N TRP A 239 -4.14 -7.17 -0.84
CA TRP A 239 -3.64 -6.41 0.30
C TRP A 239 -2.15 -6.67 0.46
N ALA A 240 -1.46 -5.79 1.16
CA ALA A 240 -0.06 -5.96 1.49
C ALA A 240 0.12 -6.18 2.99
N THR A 241 1.22 -6.82 3.37
CA THR A 241 1.62 -6.98 4.77
C THR A 241 3.11 -6.73 4.96
N ALA A 242 3.48 -6.32 6.17
CA ALA A 242 4.83 -6.43 6.69
C ALA A 242 4.82 -7.36 7.91
N SER A 243 5.76 -8.30 7.93
CA SER A 243 5.89 -9.30 8.98
C SER A 243 7.25 -9.25 9.66
N ARG A 244 7.26 -9.45 10.99
CA ARG A 244 8.45 -9.61 11.82
C ARG A 244 8.58 -11.04 12.32
N ARG A 245 9.79 -11.46 12.69
CA ARG A 245 9.98 -12.69 13.46
C ARG A 245 9.28 -12.54 14.82
N LYS A 246 8.63 -13.62 15.28
CA LYS A 246 7.79 -13.65 16.49
C LYS A 246 8.48 -13.07 17.74
N SER A 247 9.79 -13.22 17.87
CA SER A 247 10.58 -12.62 18.96
C SER A 247 11.82 -11.94 18.41
N LYS A 248 12.21 -10.82 19.02
CA LYS A 248 13.49 -10.14 18.79
C LYS A 248 14.31 -10.18 20.07
N ILE A 249 15.59 -10.55 19.98
CA ILE A 249 16.54 -10.58 21.11
C ILE A 249 17.68 -9.63 20.77
N TRP A 250 18.06 -8.77 21.72
CA TRP A 250 19.22 -7.90 21.56
C TRP A 250 20.51 -8.73 21.67
N ASP A 251 21.29 -8.76 20.59
CA ASP A 251 22.64 -9.34 20.59
C ASP A 251 23.66 -8.21 20.80
N SER A 252 24.23 -8.14 22.00
CA SER A 252 25.22 -7.12 22.36
C SER A 252 26.55 -7.26 21.63
N ARG A 253 26.89 -8.45 21.12
CA ARG A 253 28.12 -8.66 20.33
C ARG A 253 27.94 -8.17 18.91
N ALA A 254 26.76 -8.42 18.33
CA ALA A 254 26.44 -7.96 16.98
C ALA A 254 25.91 -6.52 16.93
N GLY A 255 25.55 -5.93 18.08
CA GLY A 255 25.00 -4.59 18.18
C GLY A 255 23.64 -4.42 17.48
N LYS A 256 22.84 -5.50 17.42
CA LYS A 256 21.57 -5.51 16.70
C LYS A 256 20.57 -6.47 17.33
N TYR A 257 19.30 -6.28 17.00
CA TYR A 257 18.27 -7.28 17.28
C TYR A 257 18.37 -8.46 16.31
N VAL A 258 18.19 -9.67 16.83
CA VAL A 258 18.10 -10.91 16.07
C VAL A 258 16.70 -11.49 16.21
N GLY A 259 16.07 -11.80 15.08
CA GLY A 259 14.72 -12.35 15.03
C GLY A 259 14.69 -13.88 15.10
N HIS A 260 13.77 -14.43 15.90
CA HIS A 260 13.56 -15.87 16.04
C HIS A 260 12.09 -16.29 15.87
N GLY A 261 11.88 -17.55 15.50
CA GLY A 261 10.55 -18.15 15.34
C GLY A 261 9.87 -17.83 14.01
N PRO A 262 8.56 -18.11 13.88
CA PRO A 262 7.82 -17.86 12.65
C PRO A 262 7.64 -16.36 12.39
N TRP A 263 7.38 -16.02 11.12
CA TRP A 263 6.93 -14.68 10.75
C TRP A 263 5.53 -14.39 11.31
N LYS A 264 5.31 -13.15 11.72
CA LYS A 264 4.06 -12.61 12.24
C LYS A 264 3.82 -11.24 11.63
N GLN A 265 2.65 -11.08 11.03
CA GLN A 265 2.17 -9.81 10.52
C GLN A 265 2.12 -8.77 11.64
N VAL A 266 2.69 -7.60 11.39
CA VAL A 266 2.69 -6.44 12.31
C VAL A 266 2.09 -5.20 11.68
N SER A 267 1.96 -5.17 10.35
CA SER A 267 1.25 -4.14 9.60
C SER A 267 0.62 -4.77 8.36
N ARG A 268 -0.47 -4.17 7.90
CA ARG A 268 -1.13 -4.53 6.65
C ARG A 268 -1.88 -3.34 6.07
N LEU A 269 -2.20 -3.42 4.79
CA LEU A 269 -3.07 -2.45 4.17
C LEU A 269 -3.85 -3.06 3.01
N GLY A 270 -5.15 -2.84 2.99
CA GLY A 270 -6.02 -3.07 1.85
C GLY A 270 -6.52 -1.73 1.32
N ASN A 271 -7.58 -1.20 1.94
CA ASN A 271 -8.15 0.07 1.52
C ASN A 271 -7.43 1.28 2.09
N PRO A 272 -7.43 2.37 1.33
CA PRO A 272 -6.98 3.65 1.80
C PRO A 272 -7.65 4.12 3.11
N LEU A 273 -6.87 4.61 4.08
CA LEU A 273 -7.36 5.21 5.34
C LEU A 273 -8.19 4.25 6.24
N PHE A 274 -8.19 2.95 5.98
CA PHE A 274 -9.03 2.02 6.73
C PHE A 274 -8.64 2.00 8.22
N ASN A 275 -7.36 1.80 8.54
CA ASN A 275 -6.95 1.76 9.94
C ASN A 275 -6.99 3.14 10.59
N GLU A 276 -6.88 4.21 9.81
CA GLU A 276 -6.74 5.60 10.21
C GLU A 276 -8.01 6.20 10.76
N VAL A 277 -9.08 6.13 9.95
CA VAL A 277 -10.33 6.87 10.19
C VAL A 277 -11.53 5.96 10.44
N ILE A 278 -11.39 4.65 10.22
CA ILE A 278 -12.44 3.67 10.49
C ILE A 278 -12.16 2.91 11.79
N VAL A 279 -10.94 2.39 11.96
CA VAL A 279 -10.60 1.59 13.16
C VAL A 279 -10.27 2.52 14.35
N PRO A 280 -10.94 2.35 15.50
CA PRO A 280 -10.65 3.16 16.68
C PRO A 280 -9.24 2.94 17.21
N MET A 281 -8.69 3.98 17.87
CA MET A 281 -7.31 3.99 18.37
C MET A 281 -6.91 2.71 19.13
N ALA A 282 -7.78 2.26 20.03
CA ALA A 282 -7.53 1.09 20.89
C ALA A 282 -7.46 -0.26 20.14
N GLU A 283 -7.90 -0.31 18.87
CA GLU A 283 -7.93 -1.55 18.08
C GLU A 283 -6.98 -1.51 16.86
N LYS A 284 -6.28 -0.40 16.59
CA LYS A 284 -5.43 -0.23 15.39
C LYS A 284 -4.31 -1.27 15.29
N ASP A 285 -3.60 -1.52 16.39
CA ASP A 285 -2.53 -2.53 16.41
C ASP A 285 -3.11 -3.95 16.26
N LEU A 286 -4.29 -4.20 16.83
CA LEU A 286 -4.98 -5.48 16.68
C LEU A 286 -5.43 -5.70 15.23
N TRP A 287 -5.93 -4.67 14.55
CA TRP A 287 -6.28 -4.73 13.14
C TRP A 287 -5.05 -5.06 12.30
N ASN A 288 -3.92 -4.40 12.58
CA ASN A 288 -2.63 -4.63 11.93
C ASN A 288 -2.11 -6.05 12.09
N ALA A 289 -2.32 -6.70 13.24
CA ALA A 289 -1.86 -8.05 13.52
C ALA A 289 -2.78 -9.18 13.00
N ARG A 290 -3.86 -8.87 12.28
CA ARG A 290 -4.87 -9.85 11.83
C ARG A 290 -5.01 -9.87 10.32
N PRO A 291 -5.27 -11.04 9.70
CA PRO A 291 -5.54 -11.11 8.28
C PRO A 291 -6.97 -10.61 7.96
N PRO A 292 -7.25 -10.20 6.70
CA PRO A 292 -8.56 -9.70 6.30
C PRO A 292 -9.73 -10.66 6.56
N SER A 293 -9.50 -11.98 6.59
CA SER A 293 -10.52 -12.97 6.97
C SER A 293 -11.07 -12.83 8.39
N LYS A 294 -10.48 -11.97 9.23
CA LYS A 294 -10.93 -11.66 10.60
C LYS A 294 -11.60 -10.30 10.73
N ASP A 295 -11.84 -9.58 9.65
CA ASP A 295 -12.31 -8.18 9.69
C ASP A 295 -13.79 -8.00 9.98
N SER A 296 -14.57 -9.08 10.02
CA SER A 296 -15.98 -9.03 10.46
C SER A 296 -16.13 -8.39 11.85
N ARG A 297 -15.09 -8.45 12.69
CA ARG A 297 -15.02 -7.72 13.97
C ARG A 297 -15.06 -6.19 13.80
N PHE A 298 -14.41 -5.66 12.77
CA PHE A 298 -14.30 -4.22 12.52
C PHE A 298 -15.44 -3.66 11.67
N ALA A 299 -16.28 -4.54 11.08
CA ALA A 299 -17.40 -4.14 10.23
C ALA A 299 -18.38 -3.16 10.92
N LYS A 300 -18.53 -3.24 12.25
CA LYS A 300 -19.34 -2.28 13.03
C LYS A 300 -18.87 -0.83 12.87
N TYR A 301 -17.58 -0.60 12.67
CA TYR A 301 -16.99 0.71 12.48
C TYR A 301 -17.15 1.21 11.04
N VAL A 302 -17.22 0.31 10.05
CA VAL A 302 -17.60 0.66 8.68
C VAL A 302 -19.10 0.96 8.58
N ASP A 303 -19.95 0.16 9.23
CA ASP A 303 -21.40 0.34 9.23
C ASP A 303 -21.81 1.66 9.91
N LYS A 304 -21.04 2.13 10.90
CA LYS A 304 -21.29 3.38 11.63
C LYS A 304 -19.97 4.11 11.92
N PRO A 305 -19.33 4.74 10.91
CA PRO A 305 -18.05 5.40 11.09
C PRO A 305 -18.12 6.54 12.10
N GLU A 306 -17.09 6.66 12.92
CA GLU A 306 -17.01 7.73 13.91
C GLU A 306 -16.93 9.10 13.25
N LEU A 307 -16.10 9.25 12.20
CA LEU A 307 -15.99 10.50 11.45
C LEU A 307 -17.36 10.99 10.92
N ALA A 308 -18.24 10.07 10.48
CA ALA A 308 -19.57 10.42 10.03
C ALA A 308 -20.45 11.03 11.16
N LYS A 309 -20.23 10.64 12.42
CA LYS A 309 -20.91 11.22 13.58
C LYS A 309 -20.28 12.53 14.02
N LEU A 310 -18.96 12.67 13.87
CA LEU A 310 -18.22 13.86 14.26
C LEU A 310 -18.44 15.03 13.30
N LEU A 311 -18.53 14.78 11.99
CA LEU A 311 -18.68 15.86 11.00
C LEU A 311 -19.85 16.83 11.30
N PRO A 312 -21.07 16.40 11.64
CA PRO A 312 -22.14 17.32 12.04
C PRO A 312 -21.88 18.13 13.31
N VAL A 313 -21.04 17.61 14.23
CA VAL A 313 -20.65 18.30 15.47
C VAL A 313 -19.54 19.32 15.18
N LEU A 314 -18.54 18.89 14.40
CA LEU A 314 -17.41 19.71 13.97
C LEU A 314 -17.83 20.79 12.97
N TYR A 315 -18.93 20.59 12.23
CA TYR A 315 -19.50 21.54 11.27
C TYR A 315 -21.00 21.72 11.50
N PRO A 316 -21.41 22.46 12.55
CA PRO A 316 -22.81 22.64 12.88
C PRO A 316 -23.63 23.19 11.70
N GLY A 317 -24.68 22.47 11.30
CA GLY A 317 -25.58 22.87 10.21
C GLY A 317 -25.09 22.59 8.78
N VAL A 318 -23.83 22.18 8.58
CA VAL A 318 -23.28 21.95 7.23
C VAL A 318 -23.69 20.60 6.64
N PHE A 319 -23.80 19.57 7.48
CA PHE A 319 -24.11 18.20 7.04
C PHE A 319 -25.47 17.69 7.57
N PRO A 320 -26.60 18.35 7.26
CA PRO A 320 -27.91 17.99 7.84
C PRO A 320 -28.37 16.58 7.47
N ASN A 321 -28.09 16.14 6.24
CA ASN A 321 -28.42 14.78 5.80
C ASN A 321 -27.60 13.71 6.54
N LEU A 322 -26.33 14.01 6.81
CA LEU A 322 -25.45 13.11 7.57
C LEU A 322 -25.87 13.07 9.05
N ALA A 323 -26.22 14.24 9.62
CA ALA A 323 -26.73 14.35 10.99
C ALA A 323 -27.99 13.51 11.20
N ALA A 324 -28.91 13.50 10.22
CA ALA A 324 -30.12 12.69 10.25
C ALA A 324 -29.88 11.20 9.92
N TYR A 325 -28.69 10.82 9.45
CA TYR A 325 -28.41 9.46 8.99
C TYR A 325 -28.08 8.52 10.16
N GLY A 326 -29.09 7.81 10.67
CA GLY A 326 -28.93 6.82 11.74
C GLY A 326 -28.75 5.35 11.27
N LYS A 327 -28.85 5.10 9.96
CA LYS A 327 -28.82 3.75 9.39
C LYS A 327 -27.38 3.22 9.29
N LYS A 328 -27.24 1.92 9.00
CA LYS A 328 -25.95 1.33 8.64
C LYS A 328 -25.52 1.81 7.26
N ARG A 329 -24.25 2.20 7.13
CA ARG A 329 -23.59 2.53 5.85
C ARG A 329 -23.29 1.28 5.03
N ALA A 330 -24.34 0.66 4.51
CA ALA A 330 -24.23 -0.52 3.65
C ALA A 330 -23.45 -0.23 2.35
N ASP A 331 -23.47 1.03 1.90
CA ASP A 331 -22.63 1.55 0.82
C ASP A 331 -21.14 1.49 1.14
N LEU A 332 -20.72 1.96 2.33
CA LEU A 332 -19.33 1.84 2.77
C LEU A 332 -18.93 0.38 3.01
N ASN A 333 -19.84 -0.43 3.52
CA ASN A 333 -19.61 -1.86 3.67
C ASN A 333 -19.36 -2.55 2.31
N ALA A 334 -20.17 -2.22 1.30
CA ALA A 334 -19.95 -2.70 -0.06
C ALA A 334 -18.60 -2.22 -0.61
N ILE A 335 -18.28 -0.93 -0.51
CA ILE A 335 -17.05 -0.36 -1.06
C ILE A 335 -15.80 -0.93 -0.36
N LEU A 336 -15.77 -0.94 0.97
CA LEU A 336 -14.57 -1.27 1.75
C LEU A 336 -14.44 -2.76 2.09
N LEU A 337 -15.55 -3.49 2.30
CA LEU A 337 -15.51 -4.82 2.94
C LEU A 337 -15.95 -5.99 2.08
N THR A 338 -16.78 -5.81 1.05
CA THR A 338 -17.32 -6.95 0.27
C THR A 338 -17.17 -6.81 -1.25
N GLY A 339 -17.05 -5.58 -1.73
CA GLY A 339 -17.11 -5.22 -3.14
C GLY A 339 -18.53 -4.90 -3.60
N ILE A 340 -18.64 -4.15 -4.67
CA ILE A 340 -19.92 -3.73 -5.26
C ILE A 340 -20.49 -4.92 -6.06
N PRO A 341 -21.68 -5.44 -5.71
CA PRO A 341 -22.29 -6.53 -6.44
C PRO A 341 -22.87 -6.07 -7.77
N ARG A 342 -23.08 -7.03 -8.67
CA ARG A 342 -23.73 -6.79 -9.96
C ARG A 342 -25.11 -6.16 -9.76
N GLY A 343 -25.43 -5.19 -10.60
CA GLY A 343 -26.74 -4.52 -10.63
C GLY A 343 -26.81 -3.24 -9.80
N VAL A 344 -25.81 -2.95 -8.96
CA VAL A 344 -25.72 -1.66 -8.25
C VAL A 344 -25.16 -0.58 -9.18
N VAL A 345 -24.06 -0.87 -9.87
CA VAL A 345 -23.50 -0.01 -10.91
C VAL A 345 -23.65 -0.71 -12.26
N PRO A 346 -24.32 -0.10 -13.25
CA PRO A 346 -24.48 -0.71 -14.57
C PRO A 346 -23.14 -1.09 -15.21
N GLY A 347 -23.04 -2.34 -15.69
CA GLY A 347 -21.83 -2.83 -16.36
C GLY A 347 -20.62 -3.11 -15.45
N PHE A 348 -20.71 -2.86 -14.14
CA PHE A 348 -19.60 -3.01 -13.20
C PHE A 348 -19.96 -3.93 -12.02
N GLN A 349 -18.96 -4.65 -11.52
CA GLN A 349 -18.99 -5.31 -10.21
C GLN A 349 -17.55 -5.65 -9.79
N ASN A 350 -17.28 -5.70 -8.50
CA ASN A 350 -16.03 -6.24 -7.95
C ASN A 350 -16.27 -7.00 -6.64
N PHE A 351 -17.41 -7.70 -6.55
CA PHE A 351 -17.81 -8.43 -5.36
C PHE A 351 -16.95 -9.68 -5.14
N THR A 352 -16.24 -9.74 -4.02
CA THR A 352 -15.37 -10.88 -3.66
C THR A 352 -16.06 -11.90 -2.76
N GLY A 353 -17.30 -11.68 -2.33
CA GLY A 353 -18.05 -12.61 -1.49
C GLY A 353 -18.56 -11.98 -0.19
N PRO A 354 -19.26 -12.77 0.65
CA PRO A 354 -19.91 -12.25 1.85
C PRO A 354 -18.96 -12.02 3.03
N VAL A 355 -17.70 -12.45 2.94
CA VAL A 355 -16.72 -12.26 4.01
C VAL A 355 -16.28 -10.80 4.04
N ALA A 356 -16.77 -10.05 5.02
CA ALA A 356 -16.34 -8.67 5.29
C ALA A 356 -14.83 -8.64 5.56
N SER A 357 -14.10 -7.97 4.68
CA SER A 357 -12.63 -8.00 4.61
C SER A 357 -12.09 -6.73 3.97
N ASP A 358 -11.16 -6.08 4.65
CA ASP A 358 -10.40 -4.98 4.08
C ASP A 358 -9.38 -5.52 3.08
N MET A 359 -9.72 -5.37 1.80
CA MET A 359 -8.87 -5.70 0.66
C MET A 359 -9.20 -4.67 -0.43
N LEU A 360 -8.18 -4.21 -1.15
CA LEU A 360 -8.39 -3.54 -2.42
C LEU A 360 -8.91 -4.58 -3.41
N ARG A 361 -10.07 -4.35 -3.98
CA ARG A 361 -10.65 -5.27 -4.98
C ARG A 361 -10.17 -4.83 -6.35
N LEU A 362 -10.08 -5.77 -7.29
CA LEU A 362 -9.77 -5.48 -8.69
C LEU A 362 -10.61 -6.39 -9.59
N ASN A 363 -11.40 -5.82 -10.49
CA ASN A 363 -11.97 -6.57 -11.61
C ASN A 363 -11.01 -6.60 -12.80
N LEU A 364 -10.34 -7.74 -12.97
CA LEU A 364 -9.33 -8.01 -13.99
C LEU A 364 -9.87 -7.91 -15.43
N ALA A 365 -11.18 -7.97 -15.63
CA ALA A 365 -11.81 -7.88 -16.95
C ALA A 365 -12.17 -6.44 -17.35
N VAL A 366 -12.08 -5.47 -16.43
CA VAL A 366 -12.24 -4.05 -16.76
C VAL A 366 -10.96 -3.57 -17.46
N PRO A 367 -11.05 -3.00 -18.68
CA PRO A 367 -9.88 -2.47 -19.38
C PRO A 367 -9.37 -1.19 -18.69
N PRO A 368 -8.10 -0.83 -18.87
CA PRO A 368 -7.60 0.49 -18.48
C PRO A 368 -8.42 1.59 -19.15
N SER A 369 -8.65 2.70 -18.44
CA SER A 369 -9.34 3.85 -19.00
C SER A 369 -8.46 4.60 -19.99
N ALA A 370 -9.04 5.00 -21.12
CA ALA A 370 -8.34 5.83 -22.11
C ALA A 370 -8.09 7.25 -21.59
N THR A 371 -8.95 7.73 -20.70
CA THR A 371 -8.78 8.98 -19.96
C THR A 371 -9.18 8.72 -18.52
N GLU A 372 -8.20 8.76 -17.63
CA GLU A 372 -8.38 8.49 -16.21
C GLU A 372 -9.16 9.63 -15.54
N ASN A 373 -10.06 9.29 -14.62
CA ASN A 373 -10.76 10.26 -13.79
C ASN A 373 -10.34 10.10 -12.32
N PRO A 374 -9.89 11.17 -11.64
CA PRO A 374 -9.48 11.09 -10.23
C PRO A 374 -10.62 10.71 -9.28
N LEU A 375 -11.89 10.85 -9.68
CA LEU A 375 -13.05 10.41 -8.92
C LEU A 375 -13.42 8.93 -9.17
N GLY A 376 -12.71 8.25 -10.07
CA GLY A 376 -12.88 6.83 -10.38
C GLY A 376 -14.32 6.47 -10.74
N LEU A 377 -14.82 5.38 -10.16
CA LEU A 377 -16.12 4.80 -10.47
C LEU A 377 -17.27 5.76 -10.20
N VAL A 378 -17.12 6.69 -9.25
CA VAL A 378 -18.15 7.71 -8.94
C VAL A 378 -18.39 8.64 -10.12
N ALA A 379 -17.35 8.91 -10.93
CA ALA A 379 -17.46 9.67 -12.17
C ALA A 379 -17.64 8.80 -13.43
N GLY A 380 -17.93 7.50 -13.26
CA GLY A 380 -18.13 6.56 -14.35
C GLY A 380 -16.84 5.93 -14.91
N ASP A 381 -15.68 6.22 -14.33
CA ASP A 381 -14.43 5.54 -14.67
C ASP A 381 -14.34 4.19 -13.94
N ALA A 382 -14.78 3.13 -14.60
CA ALA A 382 -14.78 1.79 -14.04
C ALA A 382 -13.38 1.22 -13.81
N ALA A 383 -12.32 1.79 -14.39
CA ALA A 383 -10.94 1.34 -14.18
C ALA A 383 -10.34 1.94 -12.90
N GLY A 384 -10.84 3.10 -12.45
CA GLY A 384 -10.42 3.79 -11.23
C GLY A 384 -11.06 3.23 -9.94
N PHE A 385 -10.66 3.77 -8.79
CA PHE A 385 -11.17 3.32 -7.48
C PHE A 385 -12.71 3.33 -7.42
N PRO A 386 -13.38 2.31 -6.84
CA PRO A 386 -12.83 1.21 -6.05
C PRO A 386 -12.55 -0.05 -6.87
N ASN A 387 -12.25 0.05 -8.17
CA ASN A 387 -12.14 -1.10 -9.08
C ASN A 387 -11.22 -2.19 -8.58
#